data_AF-A0A950J4I4-F1
#
_entry.id   AF-A0A950J4I4-F1
#
_cell.length_a   1.000
_cell.length_b   1.000
_cell.length_c   1.000
_cell.angle_alpha   90.00
_cell.angle_beta   90.00
_cell.angle_gamma   90.00
#
_symmetry.space_group_name_H-M   'P 1'
#
loop_
_entity.id
_entity.type
_entity.pdbx_description
1 polymer ?
#
loop_
_entity_poly.entity_id
_entity_poly.type
_entity_poly.pdbx_seq_one_letter_code
_entity_poly.pdbx_strand_id
1 'polypeptide(L)'
;MARIHEAVLMYCAFSVTPLAGITAEGALTPRTITTQDRLGAVILWDATPYVDRFVQQGTQMRDALKILETDAVTLFIRNAASLHNQRHLRIVVSYVQTGATEARYQTKTFAGVKTILSVEGKISPHMRLPPGWESKLERGVSPAGLKINVANDLPSDQP
;
A
#
# COMPACT_ATOMS: atom_id res chain seq x y z
N MET A 1 -58.56 38.55 -35.18
CA MET A 1 -57.27 38.65 -35.92
C MET A 1 -56.24 39.20 -34.95
N ALA A 2 -55.04 38.66 -34.71
CA ALA A 2 -54.36 37.47 -35.20
C ALA A 2 -53.23 37.08 -34.20
N ARG A 3 -53.22 35.78 -33.86
CA ARG A 3 -52.10 34.83 -33.67
C ARG A 3 -50.88 35.17 -32.79
N ILE A 4 -50.88 34.48 -31.65
CA ILE A 4 -49.76 33.90 -30.91
C ILE A 4 -48.81 33.13 -31.85
N HIS A 5 -47.49 33.33 -31.74
CA HIS A 5 -46.41 32.39 -32.12
C HIS A 5 -45.36 32.51 -30.99
N GLU A 6 -45.35 31.62 -29.99
CA GLU A 6 -44.59 30.36 -29.97
C GLU A 6 -43.11 30.53 -30.36
N ALA A 7 -42.25 30.63 -29.35
CA ALA A 7 -40.84 30.29 -29.44
C ALA A 7 -40.44 29.54 -28.16
N VAL A 8 -40.86 28.27 -28.08
CA VAL A 8 -40.40 27.33 -27.04
C VAL A 8 -39.01 26.86 -27.47
N LEU A 9 -37.98 27.52 -26.94
CA LEU A 9 -36.58 27.15 -27.12
C LEU A 9 -36.29 25.97 -26.18
N MET A 10 -36.56 24.77 -26.69
CA MET A 10 -36.29 23.48 -26.04
C MET A 10 -34.78 23.24 -25.98
N TYR A 11 -34.17 23.65 -24.88
CA TYR A 11 -32.76 23.44 -24.57
C TYR A 11 -32.57 21.96 -24.16
N CYS A 12 -32.12 21.12 -25.08
CA CYS A 12 -31.65 19.77 -24.75
C CYS A 12 -30.38 19.88 -23.91
N ALA A 13 -30.53 19.91 -22.59
CA ALA A 13 -29.43 19.69 -21.66
C ALA A 13 -28.93 18.26 -21.85
N PHE A 14 -27.82 18.10 -22.59
CA PHE A 14 -27.03 16.88 -22.57
C PHE A 14 -26.39 16.78 -21.19
N SER A 15 -27.08 16.11 -20.27
CA SER A 15 -26.55 15.73 -18.98
C SER A 15 -25.42 14.73 -19.20
N VAL A 16 -24.17 15.21 -19.20
CA VAL A 16 -22.98 14.37 -19.08
C VAL A 16 -23.15 13.56 -17.80
N THR A 17 -23.38 12.26 -17.96
CA THR A 17 -23.44 11.32 -16.85
C THR A 17 -22.04 11.27 -16.23
N PRO A 18 -21.83 11.69 -14.97
CA PRO A 18 -20.55 11.48 -14.33
C PRO A 18 -20.29 9.97 -14.29
N LEU A 19 -19.11 9.59 -14.78
CA LEU A 19 -18.56 8.25 -14.76
C LEU A 19 -18.91 7.58 -13.42
N ALA A 20 -19.56 6.42 -13.51
CA ALA A 20 -19.85 5.58 -12.37
C ALA A 20 -18.59 5.46 -11.51
N GLY A 21 -18.73 5.81 -10.23
CA GLY A 21 -17.67 5.72 -9.25
C GLY A 21 -17.03 4.35 -9.33
N ILE A 22 -15.72 4.34 -9.50
CA ILE A 22 -14.89 3.20 -9.16
C ILE A 22 -15.15 2.98 -7.67
N THR A 23 -16.06 2.07 -7.35
CA THR A 23 -16.29 1.65 -5.98
C THR A 23 -14.97 1.08 -5.48
N ALA A 24 -14.53 1.55 -4.31
CA ALA A 24 -13.38 1.05 -3.58
C ALA A 24 -13.65 -0.37 -3.02
N GLU A 25 -14.28 -1.24 -3.81
CA GLU A 25 -14.46 -2.66 -3.52
C GLU A 25 -13.11 -3.35 -3.71
N GLY A 26 -12.45 -3.64 -2.60
CA GLY A 26 -11.17 -4.35 -2.59
C GLY A 26 -9.98 -3.53 -2.07
N ALA A 27 -10.23 -2.54 -1.20
CA ALA A 27 -9.16 -2.05 -0.32
C ALA A 27 -8.71 -3.21 0.58
N LEU A 28 -7.58 -3.83 0.24
CA LEU A 28 -6.97 -4.87 1.07
C LEU A 28 -6.58 -4.23 2.39
N THR A 29 -7.13 -4.71 3.51
CA THR A 29 -6.67 -4.27 4.82
C THR A 29 -5.36 -4.98 5.16
N PRO A 30 -4.29 -4.24 5.51
CA PRO A 30 -3.03 -4.84 5.91
C PRO A 30 -3.24 -5.81 7.07
N ARG A 31 -2.86 -7.08 6.89
CA ARG A 31 -2.79 -8.04 7.99
C ARG A 31 -1.50 -7.78 8.75
N THR A 32 -1.64 -7.32 9.99
CA THR A 32 -0.49 -6.92 10.81
C THR A 32 -0.50 -7.66 12.14
N ILE A 33 0.69 -8.02 12.61
CA ILE A 33 0.92 -8.62 13.92
C ILE A 33 1.92 -7.73 14.66
N THR A 34 1.52 -7.24 15.83
CA THR A 34 2.42 -6.45 16.69
C THR A 34 3.13 -7.39 17.66
N THR A 35 4.45 -7.27 17.72
CA THR A 35 5.34 -7.94 18.65
C THR A 35 6.36 -6.95 19.22
N GLN A 36 7.30 -7.42 20.02
CA GLN A 36 8.33 -6.59 20.66
C GLN A 36 9.69 -7.29 20.58
N ASP A 37 10.74 -6.50 20.35
CA ASP A 37 12.13 -6.95 20.44
C ASP A 37 12.93 -6.13 21.47
N ARG A 38 14.26 -6.30 21.50
CA ARG A 38 15.14 -5.57 22.43
C ARG A 38 15.16 -4.06 22.21
N LEU A 39 14.83 -3.59 21.00
CA LEU A 39 14.89 -2.19 20.61
C LEU A 39 13.53 -1.49 20.79
N GLY A 40 12.42 -2.20 20.57
CA GLY A 40 11.08 -1.66 20.77
C GLY A 40 9.98 -2.49 20.13
N ALA A 41 8.92 -1.82 19.70
CA ALA A 41 7.81 -2.47 19.02
C ALA A 41 8.19 -2.87 17.59
N VAL A 42 7.71 -4.03 17.17
CA VAL A 42 7.86 -4.53 15.80
C VAL A 42 6.47 -4.88 15.26
N ILE A 43 6.13 -4.38 14.09
CA ILE A 43 4.90 -4.75 13.39
C ILE A 43 5.31 -5.57 12.17
N LEU A 44 4.88 -6.83 12.16
CA LEU A 44 5.01 -7.72 11.02
C LEU A 44 3.79 -7.50 10.13
N TRP A 45 4.02 -7.02 8.91
CA TRP A 45 2.99 -6.84 7.89
C TRP A 45 3.08 -7.96 6.86
N ASP A 46 2.00 -8.74 6.75
CA ASP A 46 1.79 -9.69 5.67
C ASP A 46 1.27 -8.97 4.41
N ALA A 47 2.18 -8.78 3.46
CA ALA A 47 1.95 -8.16 2.16
C ALA A 47 1.64 -9.19 1.07
N THR A 48 1.46 -10.47 1.38
CA THR A 48 1.08 -11.50 0.40
C THR A 48 -0.09 -11.09 -0.50
N PRO A 49 -1.24 -10.60 0.02
CA PRO A 49 -2.35 -10.23 -0.85
C PRO A 49 -2.06 -9.02 -1.76
N TYR A 50 -1.13 -8.14 -1.36
CA TYR A 50 -0.68 -7.02 -2.19
C TYR A 50 0.21 -7.53 -3.33
N VAL A 51 1.17 -8.39 -3.00
CA VAL A 51 2.07 -9.01 -3.99
C VAL A 51 1.27 -9.81 -5.02
N ASP A 52 0.31 -10.64 -4.57
CA ASP A 52 -0.57 -11.40 -5.45
C ASP A 52 -1.32 -10.47 -6.43
N ARG A 53 -1.85 -9.35 -5.92
CA ARG A 53 -2.53 -8.35 -6.75
C ARG A 53 -1.58 -7.69 -7.75
N PHE A 54 -0.38 -7.29 -7.33
CA PHE A 54 0.59 -6.66 -8.23
C PHE A 54 1.00 -7.58 -9.37
N VAL A 55 1.21 -8.87 -9.06
CA VAL A 55 1.51 -9.91 -10.07
C VAL A 55 0.33 -10.08 -11.03
N GLN A 56 -0.89 -10.25 -10.51
CA GLN A 56 -2.10 -10.39 -11.35
C GLN A 56 -2.34 -9.18 -12.26
N GLN A 57 -1.99 -7.98 -11.79
CA GLN A 57 -2.14 -6.74 -12.55
C GLN A 57 -0.96 -6.44 -13.48
N GLY A 58 0.11 -7.24 -13.47
CA GLY A 58 1.33 -6.95 -14.22
C GLY A 58 1.98 -5.62 -13.80
N THR A 59 1.84 -5.25 -12.53
CA THR A 59 2.38 -3.99 -12.00
C THR A 59 3.89 -4.03 -12.04
N GLN A 60 4.54 -2.97 -12.54
CA GLN A 60 6.00 -2.91 -12.55
C GLN A 60 6.55 -2.97 -11.13
N MET A 61 7.62 -3.75 -10.96
CA MET A 61 8.33 -3.95 -9.69
C MET A 61 8.55 -2.66 -8.90
N ARG A 62 9.07 -1.64 -9.60
CA ARG A 62 9.40 -0.34 -9.01
C ARG A 62 8.17 0.37 -8.47
N ASP A 63 7.03 0.27 -9.15
CA ASP A 63 5.81 0.95 -8.74
C ASP A 63 5.11 0.19 -7.61
N ALA A 64 5.12 -1.14 -7.65
CA ALA A 64 4.68 -1.98 -6.54
C ALA A 64 5.47 -1.68 -5.25
N LEU A 65 6.81 -1.56 -5.36
CA LEU A 65 7.65 -1.24 -4.21
C LEU A 65 7.34 0.14 -3.62
N LYS A 66 7.16 1.18 -4.47
CA LYS A 66 6.77 2.52 -4.00
C LYS A 66 5.45 2.53 -3.22
N ILE A 67 4.46 1.75 -3.69
CA ILE A 67 3.18 1.61 -3.00
C ILE A 67 3.41 0.99 -1.62
N LEU A 68 4.16 -0.12 -1.54
CA LEU A 68 4.47 -0.78 -0.27
C LEU A 68 5.28 0.12 0.68
N GLU A 69 6.24 0.89 0.19
CA GLU A 69 6.99 1.85 1.01
C GLU A 69 6.07 2.94 1.59
N THR A 70 5.19 3.49 0.75
CA THR A 70 4.22 4.53 1.16
C THR A 70 3.27 3.99 2.23
N ASP A 71 2.74 2.80 2.02
CA ASP A 71 1.85 2.13 2.98
C ASP A 71 2.59 1.78 4.29
N ALA A 72 3.84 1.30 4.21
CA ALA A 72 4.63 0.98 5.39
C ALA A 72 4.95 2.22 6.24
N VAL A 73 5.28 3.36 5.60
CA VAL A 73 5.48 4.64 6.29
C VAL A 73 4.17 5.12 6.92
N THR A 74 3.06 5.03 6.20
CA THR A 74 1.74 5.39 6.73
C THR A 74 1.38 4.53 7.94
N LEU A 75 1.63 3.22 7.86
CA LEU A 75 1.42 2.28 8.95
C LEU A 75 2.31 2.61 10.16
N PHE A 76 3.59 2.96 9.93
CA PHE A 76 4.50 3.41 10.98
C PHE A 76 3.90 4.60 11.74
N ILE A 77 3.52 5.66 11.04
CA ILE A 77 3.07 6.91 11.66
C ILE A 77 1.75 6.71 12.39
N ARG A 78 0.82 5.95 11.80
CA ARG A 78 -0.46 5.62 12.42
C ARG A 78 -0.29 4.86 13.73
N ASN A 79 0.63 3.89 13.77
CA ASN A 79 0.88 3.09 14.98
C ASN A 79 1.81 3.78 15.99
N ALA A 80 2.69 4.67 15.55
CA ALA A 80 3.54 5.46 16.44
C ALA A 80 2.71 6.25 17.46
N ALA A 81 1.54 6.75 17.07
CA ALA A 81 0.63 7.48 17.95
C ALA A 81 0.03 6.62 19.08
N SER A 82 -0.21 5.32 18.85
CA SER A 82 -0.76 4.41 19.86
C SER A 82 0.32 3.80 20.77
N LEU A 83 1.57 3.77 20.32
CA LEU A 83 2.71 3.13 21.00
C LEU A 83 3.52 4.10 21.88
N HIS A 84 2.85 4.91 22.68
CA HIS A 84 3.45 5.97 23.51
C HIS A 84 4.50 5.49 24.53
N ASN A 85 4.47 4.22 24.94
CA ASN A 85 5.44 3.64 25.87
C ASN A 85 6.69 3.06 25.18
N GLN A 86 6.75 3.09 23.84
CA GLN A 86 7.85 2.53 23.06
C GLN A 86 8.72 3.65 22.51
N ARG A 87 10.04 3.43 22.47
CA ARG A 87 11.01 4.42 21.94
C ARG A 87 11.31 4.22 20.45
N HIS A 88 11.08 3.02 19.97
CA HIS A 88 11.42 2.59 18.62
C HIS A 88 10.28 1.75 18.06
N LEU A 89 10.00 1.93 16.78
CA LEU A 89 9.09 1.11 16.01
C LEU A 89 9.83 0.59 14.79
N ARG A 90 9.56 -0.66 14.42
CA ARG A 90 10.00 -1.25 13.17
C ARG A 90 8.82 -1.94 12.49
N ILE A 91 8.53 -1.55 11.25
CA ILE A 91 7.61 -2.25 10.36
C ILE A 91 8.44 -3.20 9.50
N VAL A 92 8.11 -4.48 9.50
CA VAL A 92 8.72 -5.49 8.62
C VAL A 92 7.66 -5.95 7.64
N VAL A 93 7.87 -5.66 6.37
CA VAL A 93 6.95 -6.04 5.29
C VAL A 93 7.43 -7.34 4.70
N SER A 94 6.59 -8.36 4.75
CA SER A 94 6.94 -9.70 4.29
C SER A 94 5.81 -10.33 3.51
N TYR A 95 6.13 -11.27 2.64
CA TYR A 95 5.15 -12.07 1.92
C TYR A 95 5.52 -13.55 1.98
N VAL A 96 4.52 -14.40 1.83
CA VAL A 96 4.72 -15.84 1.69
C VAL A 96 4.97 -16.15 0.22
N GLN A 97 6.21 -16.51 -0.11
CA GLN A 97 6.50 -17.09 -1.41
C GLN A 97 6.07 -18.55 -1.40
N THR A 98 5.06 -18.88 -2.20
CA THR A 98 4.70 -20.27 -2.47
C THR A 98 5.39 -20.72 -3.74
N GLY A 99 6.27 -21.71 -3.62
CA GLY A 99 6.89 -22.36 -4.77
C GLY A 99 5.85 -23.05 -5.67
N ALA A 100 6.24 -23.34 -6.91
CA ALA A 100 5.39 -23.95 -7.93
C ALA A 100 4.59 -25.13 -7.35
N THR A 101 3.29 -25.12 -7.61
CA THR A 101 2.40 -26.24 -7.28
C THR A 101 2.85 -27.45 -8.11
N GLU A 102 3.36 -28.50 -7.47
CA GLU A 102 3.56 -29.76 -8.19
C GLU A 102 2.21 -30.23 -8.74
N ALA A 103 2.06 -30.24 -10.06
CA ALA A 103 0.82 -30.56 -10.76
C ALA A 103 0.24 -31.93 -10.40
N ARG A 104 1.07 -32.82 -9.86
CA ARG A 104 0.71 -34.18 -9.48
C ARG A 104 0.05 -34.30 -8.11
N TYR A 105 0.29 -33.36 -7.20
CA TYR A 105 -0.14 -33.46 -5.80
C TYR A 105 -0.78 -32.20 -5.21
N GLN A 106 -0.88 -31.10 -5.97
CA GLN A 106 -1.41 -29.79 -5.50
C GLN A 106 -0.81 -29.31 -4.16
N THR A 107 0.32 -29.88 -3.75
CA THR A 107 0.97 -29.57 -2.49
C THR A 107 2.03 -28.52 -2.77
N LYS A 108 1.95 -27.42 -2.02
CA LYS A 108 2.93 -26.33 -2.09
C LYS A 108 4.24 -26.86 -1.52
N THR A 109 5.19 -27.22 -2.38
CA THR A 109 6.42 -27.92 -1.99
C THR A 109 7.41 -27.05 -1.21
N PHE A 110 7.32 -25.72 -1.31
CA PHE A 110 8.05 -24.78 -0.47
C PHE A 110 7.21 -23.54 -0.15
N ALA A 111 7.06 -23.21 1.14
CA ALA A 111 6.52 -21.95 1.60
C ALA A 111 7.61 -21.24 2.41
N GLY A 112 8.21 -20.21 1.81
CA GLY A 112 9.20 -19.36 2.48
C GLY A 112 8.60 -17.98 2.75
N VAL A 113 8.81 -17.44 3.95
CA VAL A 113 8.51 -16.03 4.21
C VAL A 113 9.70 -15.19 3.76
N LYS A 114 9.45 -14.22 2.88
CA LYS A 114 10.47 -13.29 2.41
C LYS A 114 10.14 -11.88 2.87
N THR A 115 11.14 -11.19 3.42
CA THR A 115 11.04 -9.77 3.74
C THR A 115 11.32 -8.95 2.50
N ILE A 116 10.39 -8.04 2.16
CA ILE A 116 10.49 -7.13 1.02
C ILE A 116 11.27 -5.90 1.46
N LEU A 117 10.77 -5.24 2.51
CA LEU A 117 11.35 -4.02 3.05
C LEU A 117 11.07 -3.92 4.55
N SER A 118 11.80 -3.01 5.20
CA SER A 118 11.54 -2.61 6.57
C SER A 118 11.61 -1.10 6.72
N VAL A 119 10.74 -0.55 7.57
CA VAL A 119 10.75 0.85 7.95
C VAL A 119 10.98 0.93 9.45
N GLU A 120 12.04 1.58 9.88
CA GLU A 120 12.39 1.70 11.29
C GLU A 120 12.70 3.15 11.68
N GLY A 121 12.46 3.48 12.94
CA GLY A 121 12.64 4.84 13.42
C GLY A 121 12.30 5.04 14.88
N LYS A 122 12.70 6.19 15.41
CA LYS A 122 12.33 6.61 16.76
C LYS A 122 10.88 7.06 16.77
N ILE A 123 10.13 6.62 17.78
CA ILE A 123 8.75 7.08 17.99
C ILE A 123 8.82 8.46 18.64
N SER A 124 8.01 9.39 18.13
CA SER A 124 7.79 10.70 18.74
C SER A 124 6.28 10.95 18.92
N PRO A 125 5.83 11.48 20.07
CA PRO A 125 4.42 11.80 20.31
C PRO A 125 3.82 12.79 19.30
N HIS A 126 4.66 13.57 18.64
CA HIS A 126 4.26 14.58 17.65
C HIS A 126 4.71 14.24 16.25
N MET A 127 4.96 12.96 15.98
CA MET A 127 5.34 12.52 14.65
C MET A 127 4.20 12.78 13.66
N ARG A 128 4.48 13.63 12.68
CA ARG A 128 3.58 13.95 11.58
C ARG A 128 4.40 13.97 10.31
N LEU A 129 3.79 13.51 9.22
CA LEU A 129 4.41 13.60 7.92
C LEU A 129 4.20 15.02 7.38
N PRO A 130 5.24 15.68 6.86
CA PRO A 130 5.08 16.99 6.24
C PRO A 130 4.25 16.86 4.95
N PRO A 131 3.53 17.91 4.52
CA PRO A 131 2.81 17.88 3.24
C PRO A 131 3.75 17.52 2.06
N GLY A 132 3.27 16.64 1.16
CA GLY A 132 4.02 16.21 -0.03
C GLY A 132 5.22 15.30 0.28
N TRP A 133 5.20 14.61 1.42
CA TRP A 133 6.22 13.62 1.77
C TRP A 133 6.19 12.42 0.82
N GLU A 134 5.03 12.06 0.29
CA GLU A 134 4.84 10.96 -0.66
C GLU A 134 5.71 11.18 -1.90
N SER A 135 5.60 12.38 -2.51
CA SER A 135 6.43 12.73 -3.67
C SER A 135 7.92 12.79 -3.34
N LYS A 136 8.30 13.08 -2.09
CA LYS A 136 9.72 13.02 -1.66
C LYS A 136 10.18 11.57 -1.57
N LEU A 137 9.35 10.68 -1.04
CA LEU A 137 9.63 9.26 -0.94
C LEU A 137 9.77 8.63 -2.34
N GLU A 138 8.92 8.98 -3.29
CA GLU A 138 9.02 8.54 -4.70
C GLU A 138 10.36 8.92 -5.37
N ARG A 139 10.99 10.00 -4.90
CA ARG A 139 12.32 10.46 -5.33
C ARG A 139 13.46 9.83 -4.52
N GLY A 140 13.16 8.86 -3.67
CA GLY A 140 14.13 8.16 -2.81
C GLY A 140 14.49 8.93 -1.54
N VAL A 141 13.73 9.96 -1.14
CA VAL A 141 13.99 10.74 0.07
C VAL A 141 13.06 10.28 1.19
N SER A 142 13.60 9.49 2.13
CA SER A 142 12.85 9.04 3.30
C SER A 142 12.46 10.21 4.22
N PRO A 143 11.27 10.18 4.87
CA PRO A 143 10.91 11.18 5.87
C PRO A 143 11.89 11.23 7.04
N ALA A 144 12.06 12.42 7.63
CA ALA A 144 13.02 12.62 8.72
C ALA A 144 12.72 11.69 9.91
N GLY A 145 13.77 11.03 10.42
CA GLY A 145 13.67 10.10 11.55
C GLY A 145 13.22 8.69 11.20
N LEU A 146 12.94 8.42 9.91
CA LEU A 146 12.65 7.09 9.38
C LEU A 146 13.82 6.61 8.52
N LYS A 147 14.12 5.31 8.63
CA LYS A 147 15.04 4.61 7.77
C LYS A 147 14.26 3.50 7.06
N ILE A 148 14.38 3.46 5.74
CA ILE A 148 13.74 2.44 4.90
C ILE A 148 14.85 1.55 4.35
N ASN A 149 14.78 0.25 4.64
CA ASN A 149 15.72 -0.73 4.12
C ASN A 149 14.94 -1.72 3.23
N VAL A 150 15.25 -1.74 1.93
CA VAL A 150 14.71 -2.74 0.99
C VAL A 150 15.62 -3.97 1.06
N ALA A 151 15.05 -5.13 1.40
CA ALA A 151 15.80 -6.35 1.69
C ALA A 151 15.85 -7.32 0.50
N ASN A 152 14.75 -7.44 -0.26
CA ASN A 152 14.67 -8.28 -1.44
C ASN A 152 13.78 -7.62 -2.50
N ASP A 153 14.08 -7.88 -3.76
CA ASP A 153 13.17 -7.58 -4.86
C ASP A 153 11.92 -8.47 -4.76
N LEU A 154 10.75 -7.99 -5.22
CA LEU A 154 9.54 -8.82 -5.29
C LEU A 154 9.76 -9.95 -6.32
N PRO A 155 8.97 -11.03 -6.31
CA PRO A 155 9.12 -12.06 -7.33
C PRO A 155 8.72 -11.47 -8.69
N SER A 156 9.64 -11.50 -9.66
CA SER A 156 9.35 -11.22 -11.06
C SER A 156 8.97 -12.52 -11.75
N ASP A 157 7.68 -12.77 -11.95
CA ASP A 157 7.21 -13.74 -12.94
C ASP A 157 7.41 -13.12 -14.34
N GLN A 158 8.66 -13.01 -14.76
CA GLN A 158 9.00 -12.77 -16.15
C GLN A 158 9.88 -13.92 -16.64
N PRO A 159 9.36 -14.84 -17.48
CA PRO A 159 10.19 -15.70 -18.29
C PRO A 159 10.99 -14.90 -19.33
#